data_AF-A0A182JSD0-F1
#
_entry.id   AF-A0A182JSD0-F1
#
_cell.length_a   1.000
_cell.length_b   1.000
_cell.length_c   1.000
_cell.angle_alpha   90.00
_cell.angle_beta   90.00
_cell.angle_gamma   90.00
#
_symmetry.space_group_name_H-M   'P 1'
#
loop_
_entity.id
_entity.type
_entity.pdbx_description
1 polymer ?
#
loop_
_entity_poly.entity_id
_entity_poly.type
_entity_poly.pdbx_seq_one_letter_code
_entity_poly.pdbx_strand_id
1 'polypeptide(L)'
;MAISNLKNANYKPADNTFLYTPCHCPAEKLLRQQQVRCEKPRMPHRVSRRTQYLAKPRNARCRYETRTVNRSTKQTEVYRSYKEPYASKRIQQLALPHVRKLVAAQQEYRRFIARRHQDQLEKRIKKSIFTVYSRLANVQLPVIDKLKGMSPDEWQKHQDWLERNAQPKQAPEPEQPKRERKPLAALINRIESLSEPRFARKKFAGQEKPGPAAKPAALKALVTDHVAKLAEPLQRRKRTKGVPAEDTRLPENVLKAVASSRVAELAVAKSYRNVNNEYRDKPFSVEPNALKAKPSDRILELAKPKKVKK
;
A
#
# COMPACT_ATOMS: atom_id res chain seq x y z
N MET A 1 -21.84 43.32 68.55
CA MET A 1 -22.49 43.41 67.21
C MET A 1 -21.83 42.36 66.32
N ALA A 2 -22.46 41.19 66.17
CA ALA A 2 -23.09 40.66 64.94
C ALA A 2 -22.07 40.28 63.82
N ILE A 3 -21.69 38.99 63.69
CA ILE A 3 -22.15 37.97 62.70
C ILE A 3 -21.71 38.34 61.25
N SER A 4 -20.92 37.59 60.45
CA SER A 4 -20.96 36.18 59.97
C SER A 4 -19.70 35.92 59.10
N ASN A 5 -18.96 34.82 59.25
CA ASN A 5 -19.05 33.52 58.55
C ASN A 5 -18.92 33.52 57.01
N LEU A 6 -17.89 32.80 56.50
CA LEU A 6 -17.86 31.85 55.35
C LEU A 6 -16.39 31.41 55.12
N LYS A 7 -15.88 30.34 55.77
CA LYS A 7 -15.82 28.92 55.35
C LYS A 7 -15.20 28.62 53.96
N ASN A 8 -13.95 28.11 54.03
CA ASN A 8 -13.37 26.91 53.39
C ASN A 8 -13.66 26.57 51.92
N ALA A 9 -12.59 26.42 51.13
CA ALA A 9 -12.51 25.42 50.06
C ALA A 9 -11.09 24.82 50.00
N ASN A 10 -10.93 23.68 50.66
CA ASN A 10 -9.74 22.84 50.65
C ASN A 10 -9.81 21.94 49.41
N TYR A 11 -8.90 22.14 48.45
CA TYR A 11 -8.79 21.31 47.25
C TYR A 11 -8.24 19.92 47.61
N LYS A 12 -9.01 18.86 47.37
CA LYS A 12 -8.50 17.49 47.28
C LYS A 12 -8.51 17.05 45.81
N PRO A 13 -7.45 16.38 45.32
CA PRO A 13 -7.46 15.78 43.99
C PRO A 13 -8.39 14.57 43.96
N ALA A 14 -9.34 14.56 43.03
CA ALA A 14 -10.17 13.41 42.75
C ALA A 14 -9.41 12.47 41.80
N ASP A 15 -8.89 11.39 42.36
CA ASP A 15 -8.56 10.17 41.63
C ASP A 15 -9.84 9.61 41.02
N ASN A 16 -9.98 9.72 39.70
CA ASN A 16 -11.00 8.99 38.95
C ASN A 16 -10.56 7.54 38.79
N THR A 17 -10.71 6.76 39.86
CA THR A 17 -10.81 5.31 39.79
C THR A 17 -12.09 4.94 39.05
N PHE A 18 -11.93 4.27 37.91
CA PHE A 18 -13.02 3.69 37.15
C PHE A 18 -13.73 2.65 38.04
N LEU A 19 -14.97 2.96 38.42
CA LEU A 19 -15.90 2.07 39.09
C LEU A 19 -16.19 0.87 38.18
N TYR A 20 -15.55 -0.26 38.45
CA TYR A 20 -16.06 -1.56 38.05
C TYR A 20 -17.15 -1.91 39.07
N THR A 21 -18.41 -1.79 38.69
CA THR A 21 -19.53 -2.32 39.47
C THR A 21 -19.46 -3.85 39.45
N PRO A 22 -19.20 -4.54 40.58
CA PRO A 22 -19.38 -5.98 40.63
C PRO A 22 -20.88 -6.25 40.69
N CYS A 23 -21.42 -6.83 39.62
CA CYS A 23 -22.76 -7.37 39.64
C CYS A 23 -22.84 -8.51 40.67
N HIS A 24 -23.47 -8.22 41.81
CA HIS A 24 -23.98 -9.23 42.74
C HIS A 24 -25.20 -9.92 42.10
N CYS A 25 -24.94 -10.87 41.21
CA CYS A 25 -25.91 -11.89 40.88
C CYS A 25 -25.65 -13.10 41.80
N PRO A 26 -26.63 -13.56 42.59
CA PRO A 26 -26.54 -14.83 43.30
C PRO A 26 -26.74 -15.95 42.27
N ALA A 27 -25.69 -16.26 41.51
CA ALA A 27 -25.65 -17.37 40.57
C ALA A 27 -24.58 -18.42 40.97
N GLU A 28 -24.25 -18.47 42.26
CA GLU A 28 -23.50 -19.57 42.84
C GLU A 28 -24.48 -20.64 43.34
N LYS A 29 -24.30 -21.85 42.79
CA LYS A 29 -24.91 -23.15 43.12
C LYS A 29 -26.01 -23.62 42.17
N LEU A 30 -25.62 -24.11 40.98
CA LEU A 30 -26.19 -25.31 40.33
C LEU A 30 -25.50 -25.67 38.99
N LEU A 31 -24.16 -25.64 38.94
CA LEU A 31 -23.40 -26.20 37.81
C LEU A 31 -22.26 -27.12 38.30
N ARG A 32 -22.58 -27.98 39.27
CA ARG A 32 -21.82 -29.22 39.52
C ARG A 32 -22.64 -30.36 38.92
N GLN A 33 -21.98 -31.18 38.09
CA GLN A 33 -22.46 -32.44 37.51
C GLN A 33 -23.23 -32.40 36.18
N GLN A 34 -22.82 -31.55 35.22
CA GLN A 34 -22.91 -32.00 33.83
C GLN A 34 -21.51 -32.43 33.38
N GLN A 35 -21.27 -33.73 33.51
CA GLN A 35 -20.21 -34.41 32.78
C GLN A 35 -20.41 -34.05 31.31
N VAL A 36 -19.54 -33.17 30.80
CA VAL A 36 -19.40 -32.92 29.37
C VAL A 36 -18.93 -34.24 28.78
N ARG A 37 -19.88 -35.09 28.40
CA ARG A 37 -19.63 -36.13 27.42
C ARG A 37 -19.10 -35.38 26.21
N CYS A 38 -17.81 -35.51 25.95
CA CYS A 38 -17.22 -35.12 24.69
C CYS A 38 -17.92 -35.96 23.62
N GLU A 39 -19.06 -35.46 23.11
CA GLU A 39 -19.69 -35.99 21.93
C GLU A 39 -18.61 -35.96 20.86
N LYS A 40 -18.21 -37.14 20.38
CA LYS A 40 -17.31 -37.28 19.24
C LYS A 40 -17.83 -36.33 18.18
N PRO A 41 -17.00 -35.41 17.64
CA PRO A 41 -17.46 -34.47 16.62
C PRO A 41 -18.13 -35.29 15.54
N ARG A 42 -19.45 -35.09 15.38
CA ARG A 42 -20.21 -35.77 14.33
C ARG A 42 -19.48 -35.45 13.04
N MET A 43 -18.86 -36.46 12.44
CA MET A 43 -18.12 -36.31 11.20
C MET A 43 -19.07 -35.58 10.24
N PRO A 44 -18.67 -34.44 9.65
CA PRO A 44 -19.54 -33.69 8.75
C PRO A 44 -20.06 -34.68 7.71
N HIS A 45 -21.39 -34.74 7.57
CA HIS A 45 -22.04 -35.70 6.68
C HIS A 45 -21.30 -35.70 5.34
N ARG A 46 -20.86 -36.89 4.91
CA ARG A 46 -20.19 -37.06 3.62
C ARG A 46 -21.14 -36.58 2.53
N VAL A 47 -20.92 -35.35 2.08
CA VAL A 47 -21.62 -34.76 0.96
C VAL A 47 -21.40 -35.68 -0.24
N SER A 48 -22.48 -36.05 -0.95
CA SER A 48 -22.37 -37.00 -2.06
C SER A 48 -21.33 -36.53 -3.09
N ARG A 49 -20.67 -37.48 -3.78
CA ARG A 49 -19.69 -37.15 -4.84
C ARG A 49 -20.28 -36.20 -5.89
N ARG A 50 -21.56 -36.34 -6.20
CA ARG A 50 -22.28 -35.48 -7.15
C ARG A 50 -22.36 -34.04 -6.66
N THR A 51 -22.74 -33.82 -5.40
CA THR A 51 -22.80 -32.47 -4.82
C THR A 51 -21.42 -31.84 -4.69
N GLN A 52 -20.38 -32.62 -4.38
CA GLN A 52 -19.00 -32.13 -4.42
C GLN A 52 -18.55 -31.75 -5.85
N TYR A 53 -18.98 -32.49 -6.87
CA TYR A 53 -18.67 -32.19 -8.26
C TYR A 53 -19.39 -30.93 -8.76
N LEU A 54 -20.66 -30.74 -8.38
CA LEU A 54 -21.43 -29.54 -8.70
C LEU A 54 -20.94 -28.29 -7.95
N ALA A 55 -20.38 -28.47 -6.75
CA ALA A 55 -19.79 -27.39 -5.96
C ALA A 55 -18.42 -26.91 -6.48
N LYS A 56 -17.76 -27.69 -7.35
CA LYS A 56 -16.54 -27.23 -8.02
C LYS A 56 -16.93 -26.22 -9.11
N PRO A 57 -16.46 -24.96 -9.04
CA PRO A 57 -16.75 -23.99 -10.08
C PRO A 57 -16.20 -24.51 -11.41
N ARG A 58 -17.04 -24.56 -12.45
CA ARG A 58 -16.64 -25.01 -13.79
C ARG A 58 -15.42 -24.27 -14.34
N ASN A 59 -15.24 -23.01 -13.94
CA ASN A 59 -14.07 -22.21 -14.24
C ASN A 59 -13.48 -21.70 -12.92
N ALA A 60 -12.37 -22.30 -12.47
CA ALA A 60 -11.62 -21.82 -11.31
C ALA A 60 -10.87 -20.53 -11.67
N ARG A 61 -11.60 -19.42 -11.80
CA ARG A 61 -10.97 -18.09 -11.85
C ARG A 61 -10.61 -17.72 -10.41
N CYS A 62 -9.32 -17.57 -10.13
CA CYS A 62 -8.89 -16.94 -8.89
C CYS A 62 -9.61 -15.59 -8.78
N ARG A 63 -10.39 -15.35 -7.71
CA ARG A 63 -10.97 -14.02 -7.42
C ARG A 63 -9.91 -12.90 -7.40
N TYR A 64 -8.65 -13.30 -7.25
CA TYR A 64 -7.47 -12.47 -7.27
C TYR A 64 -6.46 -13.00 -8.31
N GLU A 65 -6.84 -13.06 -9.58
CA GLU A 65 -5.82 -12.90 -10.60
C GLU A 65 -5.23 -11.50 -10.41
N THR A 66 -3.96 -11.42 -10.01
CA THR A 66 -3.21 -10.18 -10.06
C THR A 66 -3.26 -9.72 -11.51
N ARG A 67 -4.19 -8.81 -11.83
CA ARG A 67 -4.16 -8.10 -13.10
C ARG A 67 -2.77 -7.49 -13.17
N THR A 68 -1.94 -7.99 -14.07
CA THR A 68 -0.73 -7.30 -14.47
C THR A 68 -1.19 -5.93 -14.91
N VAL A 69 -0.90 -4.91 -14.09
CA VAL A 69 -1.17 -3.53 -14.46
C VAL A 69 -0.34 -3.32 -15.71
N ASN A 70 -1.00 -3.32 -16.88
CA ASN A 70 -0.37 -2.93 -18.12
C ASN A 70 0.17 -1.53 -17.85
N ARG A 71 1.49 -1.42 -17.62
CA ARG A 71 2.17 -0.14 -17.49
C ARG A 71 1.94 0.53 -18.83
N SER A 72 0.97 1.44 -18.88
CA SER A 72 0.72 2.24 -20.06
C SER A 72 2.05 2.88 -20.44
N THR A 73 2.51 2.62 -21.65
CA THR A 73 3.71 3.25 -22.24
C THR A 73 3.56 4.76 -22.41
N LYS A 74 2.38 5.31 -22.09
CA LYS A 74 2.21 6.74 -21.88
C LYS A 74 3.06 7.12 -20.68
N GLN A 75 4.16 7.83 -20.94
CA GLN A 75 4.90 8.53 -19.91
C GLN A 75 3.89 9.35 -19.11
N THR A 76 3.56 8.91 -17.90
CA THR A 76 2.83 9.76 -16.96
C THR A 76 3.81 10.84 -16.60
N GLU A 77 3.73 12.00 -17.26
CA GLU A 77 4.48 13.17 -16.83
C GLU A 77 4.04 13.48 -15.41
N VAL A 78 4.90 13.16 -14.45
CA VAL A 78 4.72 13.55 -13.06
C VAL A 78 4.95 15.05 -13.03
N TYR A 79 3.89 15.81 -13.32
CA TYR A 79 3.88 17.25 -13.22
C TYR A 79 4.04 17.62 -11.75
N ARG A 80 5.23 18.11 -11.41
CA ARG A 80 5.52 18.53 -10.03
C ARG A 80 4.91 19.92 -9.85
N SER A 81 4.02 20.05 -8.88
CA SER A 81 3.16 21.22 -8.63
C SER A 81 3.88 22.56 -8.41
N TYR A 82 5.21 22.56 -8.31
CA TYR A 82 6.03 23.76 -8.24
C TYR A 82 6.46 24.32 -9.61
N LYS A 83 6.13 23.62 -10.72
CA LYS A 83 6.43 24.08 -12.09
C LYS A 83 5.32 24.95 -12.72
N GLU A 84 4.18 25.11 -12.05
CA GLU A 84 3.13 26.03 -12.51
C GLU A 84 3.38 27.44 -11.94
N PRO A 85 3.62 28.46 -12.77
CA PRO A 85 3.76 29.84 -12.30
C PRO A 85 2.47 30.44 -11.73
N TYR A 86 1.32 29.75 -11.85
CA TYR A 86 -0.01 30.26 -11.49
C TYR A 86 -0.86 29.32 -10.61
N ALA A 87 -0.25 28.32 -9.94
CA ALA A 87 -1.00 27.55 -8.96
C ALA A 87 -1.45 28.47 -7.83
N SER A 88 -2.77 28.61 -7.63
CA SER A 88 -3.32 29.47 -6.57
C SER A 88 -2.65 29.14 -5.23
N LYS A 89 -2.37 30.15 -4.40
CA LYS A 89 -1.72 29.98 -3.08
C LYS A 89 -2.37 28.88 -2.24
N ARG A 90 -3.69 28.67 -2.41
CA ARG A 90 -4.47 27.59 -1.80
C ARG A 90 -4.03 26.19 -2.25
N ILE A 91 -3.79 25.98 -3.54
CA ILE A 91 -3.35 24.70 -4.11
C ILE A 91 -1.91 24.38 -3.64
N GLN A 92 -1.04 25.39 -3.60
CA GLN A 92 0.32 25.24 -3.06
C GLN A 92 0.30 24.90 -1.56
N GLN A 93 -0.61 25.50 -0.79
CA GLN A 93 -0.78 25.23 0.65
C GLN A 93 -1.34 23.81 0.93
N LEU A 94 -2.25 23.32 0.09
CA LEU A 94 -2.76 21.95 0.18
C LEU A 94 -1.72 20.89 -0.21
N ALA A 95 -0.64 21.28 -0.90
CA ALA A 95 0.45 20.39 -1.25
C ALA A 95 1.39 20.06 -0.07
N LEU A 96 1.31 20.79 1.06
CA LEU A 96 2.14 20.51 2.23
C LEU A 96 1.77 19.15 2.85
N PRO A 97 2.74 18.24 3.09
CA PRO A 97 2.46 16.85 3.49
C PRO A 97 1.62 16.73 4.76
N HIS A 98 1.82 17.65 5.71
CA HIS A 98 1.12 17.64 6.99
C HIS A 98 -0.34 18.11 6.85
N VAL A 99 -0.56 19.20 6.12
CA VAL A 99 -1.91 19.74 5.84
C VAL A 99 -2.72 18.74 5.02
N ARG A 100 -2.09 18.10 4.02
CA ARG A 100 -2.73 17.07 3.21
C ARG A 100 -3.21 15.87 4.03
N LYS A 101 -2.41 15.41 5.00
CA LYS A 101 -2.79 14.33 5.93
C LYS A 101 -3.97 14.73 6.82
N LEU A 102 -3.98 15.97 7.32
CA LEU A 102 -5.08 16.47 8.16
C LEU A 102 -6.38 16.62 7.36
N VAL A 103 -6.32 17.13 6.13
CA VAL A 103 -7.49 17.28 5.24
C VAL A 103 -8.01 15.92 4.77
N ALA A 104 -7.12 14.98 4.43
CA ALA A 104 -7.52 13.61 4.07
C ALA A 104 -8.21 12.91 5.25
N ALA A 105 -7.62 12.99 6.45
CA ALA A 105 -8.25 12.49 7.67
C ALA A 105 -9.61 13.16 7.93
N GLN A 106 -9.73 14.47 7.72
CA GLN A 106 -11.01 15.17 7.84
C GLN A 106 -12.08 14.59 6.91
N GLN A 107 -11.71 14.29 5.66
CA GLN A 107 -12.63 13.78 4.64
C GLN A 107 -13.04 12.33 4.92
N GLU A 108 -12.10 11.47 5.28
CA GLU A 108 -12.34 10.06 5.61
C GLU A 108 -13.25 9.91 6.84
N TYR A 109 -13.00 10.73 7.86
CA TYR A 109 -13.67 10.60 9.14
C TYR A 109 -14.88 11.53 9.32
N ARG A 110 -15.24 12.34 8.31
CA ARG A 110 -16.38 13.26 8.36
C ARG A 110 -17.70 12.59 8.72
N ARG A 111 -17.84 11.30 8.37
CA ARG A 111 -19.06 10.51 8.59
C ARG A 111 -19.11 9.79 9.94
N PHE A 112 -17.95 9.57 10.58
CA PHE A 112 -17.82 8.68 11.74
C PHE A 112 -17.46 9.41 13.03
N ILE A 113 -16.92 10.63 12.93
CA ILE A 113 -16.44 11.39 14.07
C ILE A 113 -17.54 12.34 14.59
N ALA A 114 -17.72 12.38 15.91
CA ALA A 114 -18.60 13.32 16.58
C ALA A 114 -18.18 14.78 16.34
N ARG A 115 -19.15 15.71 16.24
CA ARG A 115 -18.92 17.13 15.92
C ARG A 115 -17.79 17.78 16.72
N ARG A 116 -17.68 17.48 18.02
CA ARG A 116 -16.62 18.02 18.90
C ARG A 116 -15.20 17.71 18.42
N HIS A 117 -14.98 16.55 17.85
CA HIS A 117 -13.68 16.14 17.31
C HIS A 117 -13.43 16.71 15.91
N GLN A 118 -14.49 16.94 15.12
CA GLN A 118 -14.40 17.71 13.87
C GLN A 118 -13.92 19.14 14.17
N ASP A 119 -14.48 19.80 15.18
CA ASP A 119 -14.09 21.16 15.58
C ASP A 119 -12.63 21.22 16.04
N GLN A 120 -12.14 20.19 16.76
CA GLN A 120 -10.73 20.11 17.15
C GLN A 120 -9.80 19.95 15.94
N LEU A 121 -10.21 19.14 14.96
CA LEU A 121 -9.45 18.92 13.74
C LEU A 121 -9.43 20.18 12.86
N GLU A 122 -10.55 20.88 12.74
CA GLU A 122 -10.62 22.19 12.09
C GLU A 122 -9.78 23.24 12.81
N LYS A 123 -9.76 23.26 14.15
CA LYS A 123 -8.87 24.13 14.93
C LYS A 123 -7.41 23.82 14.67
N ARG A 124 -7.02 22.54 14.54
CA ARG A 124 -5.65 22.15 14.18
C ARG A 124 -5.29 22.55 12.75
N ILE A 125 -6.20 22.36 11.80
CA ILE A 125 -6.05 22.83 10.42
C ILE A 125 -5.86 24.35 10.38
N LYS A 126 -6.74 25.13 11.04
CA LYS A 126 -6.65 26.59 11.14
C LYS A 126 -5.35 27.05 11.81
N LYS A 127 -4.93 26.40 12.91
CA LYS A 127 -3.64 26.68 13.58
C LYS A 127 -2.44 26.39 12.67
N SER A 128 -2.47 25.29 11.91
CA SER A 128 -1.39 24.89 11.02
C SER A 128 -1.27 25.78 9.77
N ILE A 129 -2.40 26.30 9.26
CA ILE A 129 -2.46 27.03 7.99
C ILE A 129 -2.29 28.55 8.18
N PHE A 130 -2.85 29.13 9.24
CA PHE A 130 -2.95 30.59 9.33
C PHE A 130 -1.97 31.26 10.28
N THR A 131 -1.43 30.57 11.30
CA THR A 131 -0.57 31.25 12.28
C THR A 131 0.83 31.57 11.74
N VAL A 132 1.39 30.78 10.84
CA VAL A 132 2.73 31.05 10.28
C VAL A 132 2.65 32.19 9.27
N TYR A 133 1.68 32.16 8.35
CA TYR A 133 1.53 33.24 7.35
C TYR A 133 0.87 34.51 7.91
N SER A 134 0.00 34.46 8.94
CA SER A 134 -0.48 35.68 9.60
C SER A 134 0.58 36.34 10.48
N ARG A 135 1.49 35.54 11.05
CA ARG A 135 2.68 36.07 11.74
C ARG A 135 3.67 36.67 10.75
N LEU A 136 3.88 36.06 9.58
CA LEU A 136 4.77 36.62 8.54
C LEU A 136 4.16 37.83 7.81
N ALA A 137 2.84 37.93 7.70
CA ALA A 137 2.17 39.05 7.01
C ALA A 137 2.16 40.36 7.83
N ASN A 138 2.26 40.28 9.16
CA ASN A 138 2.31 41.45 10.04
C ASN A 138 3.74 41.82 10.48
N VAL A 139 4.76 41.09 10.04
CA VAL A 139 6.15 41.52 10.22
C VAL A 139 6.41 42.58 9.17
N GLN A 140 6.52 43.84 9.60
CA GLN A 140 7.12 44.88 8.78
C GLN A 140 8.52 44.36 8.41
N LEU A 141 8.73 44.11 7.12
CA LEU A 141 10.05 43.77 6.63
C LEU A 141 10.94 44.96 6.96
N PRO A 142 12.09 44.76 7.64
CA PRO A 142 13.01 45.85 7.89
C PRO A 142 13.31 46.53 6.55
N VAL A 143 13.35 47.86 6.56
CA VAL A 143 13.73 48.65 5.39
C VAL A 143 15.05 48.09 4.91
N ILE A 144 15.06 47.52 3.69
CA ILE A 144 16.26 46.92 3.12
C ILE A 144 17.15 48.10 2.78
N ASP A 145 18.08 48.42 3.68
CA ASP A 145 19.18 49.32 3.37
C ASP A 145 19.82 48.83 2.08
N LYS A 146 20.05 49.75 1.14
CA LYS A 146 20.57 49.46 -0.21
C LYS A 146 21.65 48.40 -0.10
N LEU A 147 21.39 47.21 -0.66
CA LEU A 147 22.27 46.06 -0.55
C LEU A 147 23.68 46.49 -0.93
N LYS A 148 24.57 46.52 0.07
CA LYS A 148 25.98 46.83 -0.14
C LYS A 148 26.51 45.78 -1.12
N GLY A 149 26.93 46.21 -2.31
CA GLY A 149 27.56 45.31 -3.27
C GLY A 149 28.73 44.61 -2.60
N MET A 150 28.84 43.30 -2.77
CA MET A 150 29.98 42.54 -2.25
C MET A 150 31.27 43.09 -2.86
N SER A 151 32.29 43.26 -2.03
CA SER A 151 33.65 43.54 -2.51
C SER A 151 34.14 42.40 -3.42
N PRO A 152 35.03 42.65 -4.41
CA PRO A 152 35.62 41.58 -5.22
C PRO A 152 36.18 40.40 -4.40
N ASP A 153 36.82 40.68 -3.25
CA ASP A 153 37.34 39.64 -2.35
C ASP A 153 36.24 38.83 -1.66
N GLU A 154 35.12 39.47 -1.32
CA GLU A 154 33.94 38.79 -0.75
C GLU A 154 33.25 37.93 -1.80
N TRP A 155 33.24 38.41 -3.05
CA TRP A 155 32.72 37.67 -4.18
C TRP A 155 33.55 36.41 -4.45
N GLN A 156 34.87 36.50 -4.37
CA GLN A 156 35.75 35.34 -4.55
C GLN A 156 35.57 34.31 -3.43
N LYS A 157 35.47 34.75 -2.17
CA LYS A 157 35.09 33.86 -1.04
C LYS A 157 33.72 33.21 -1.24
N HIS A 158 32.78 33.93 -1.84
CA HIS A 158 31.46 33.41 -2.14
C HIS A 158 31.51 32.35 -3.25
N GLN A 159 32.32 32.56 -4.29
CA GLN A 159 32.55 31.57 -5.34
C GLN A 159 33.19 30.30 -4.78
N ASP A 160 34.23 30.41 -3.95
CA ASP A 160 34.85 29.25 -3.29
C ASP A 160 33.85 28.48 -2.42
N TRP A 161 32.96 29.19 -1.73
CA TRP A 161 31.91 28.59 -0.91
C TRP A 161 30.88 27.85 -1.77
N LEU A 162 30.50 28.41 -2.92
CA LEU A 162 29.61 27.77 -3.88
C LEU A 162 30.25 26.51 -4.46
N GLU A 163 31.54 26.55 -4.84
CA GLU A 163 32.26 25.38 -5.36
C GLU A 163 32.30 24.24 -4.34
N ARG A 164 32.60 24.53 -3.07
CA ARG A 164 32.59 23.52 -1.98
C ARG A 164 31.21 22.90 -1.77
N ASN A 165 30.13 23.68 -1.87
CA ASN A 165 28.77 23.19 -1.66
C ASN A 165 28.14 22.55 -2.91
N ALA A 166 28.62 22.90 -4.09
CA ALA A 166 28.20 22.31 -5.36
C ALA A 166 28.73 20.88 -5.52
N GLN A 167 29.83 20.53 -4.84
CA GLN A 167 30.30 19.16 -4.81
C GLN A 167 29.24 18.23 -4.21
N PRO A 168 28.96 17.08 -4.85
CA PRO A 168 27.99 16.13 -4.34
C PRO A 168 28.43 15.66 -2.97
N LYS A 169 27.54 15.78 -1.97
CA LYS A 169 27.79 15.26 -0.63
C LYS A 169 28.06 13.77 -0.74
N GLN A 170 29.29 13.34 -0.48
CA GLN A 170 29.61 11.94 -0.33
C GLN A 170 28.82 11.44 0.88
N ALA A 171 27.89 10.51 0.65
CA ALA A 171 27.23 9.84 1.75
C ALA A 171 28.31 9.14 2.58
N PRO A 172 28.31 9.27 3.91
CA PRO A 172 29.22 8.49 4.73
C PRO A 172 29.04 7.02 4.39
N GLU A 173 30.15 6.31 4.22
CA GLU A 173 30.10 4.86 3.98
C GLU A 173 29.26 4.23 5.10
N PRO A 174 28.22 3.45 4.77
CA PRO A 174 27.37 2.89 5.79
C PRO A 174 28.23 2.04 6.71
N GLU A 175 28.28 2.41 8.00
CA GLU A 175 28.99 1.62 9.00
C GLU A 175 28.49 0.18 8.91
N GLN A 176 29.38 -0.74 8.54
CA GLN A 176 29.01 -2.14 8.49
C GLN A 176 28.60 -2.53 9.91
N PRO A 177 27.40 -3.12 10.10
CA PRO A 177 26.93 -3.45 11.43
C PRO A 177 27.91 -4.43 12.06
N LYS A 178 28.64 -3.98 13.09
CA LYS A 178 29.53 -4.82 13.87
C LYS A 178 28.67 -5.88 14.56
N ARG A 179 28.67 -7.09 14.00
CA ARG A 179 27.97 -8.24 14.60
C ARG A 179 28.85 -8.80 15.70
N GLU A 180 28.65 -8.33 16.92
CA GLU A 180 29.28 -8.91 18.10
C GLU A 180 28.81 -10.36 18.25
N ARG A 181 29.68 -11.30 17.88
CA ARG A 181 29.42 -12.74 18.09
C ARG A 181 29.63 -13.02 19.57
N LYS A 182 28.55 -13.34 20.28
CA LYS A 182 28.65 -13.85 21.65
C LYS A 182 29.38 -15.20 21.61
N PRO A 183 30.35 -15.46 22.52
CA PRO A 183 31.02 -16.75 22.60
C PRO A 183 30.01 -17.84 22.94
N LEU A 184 30.26 -19.08 22.48
CA LEU A 184 29.35 -20.21 22.67
C LEU A 184 29.01 -20.41 24.16
N ALA A 185 29.99 -20.26 25.05
CA ALA A 185 29.83 -20.39 26.49
C ALA A 185 28.70 -19.50 27.06
N ALA A 186 28.56 -18.26 26.57
CA ALA A 186 27.50 -17.35 27.00
C ALA A 186 26.11 -17.72 26.45
N LEU A 187 26.04 -18.61 25.46
CA LEU A 187 24.81 -19.03 24.79
C LEU A 187 24.32 -20.41 25.24
N ILE A 188 25.16 -21.24 25.89
CA ILE A 188 24.83 -22.62 26.28
C ILE A 188 23.50 -22.67 27.04
N ASN A 189 23.36 -21.91 28.13
CA ASN A 189 22.14 -21.90 28.96
C ASN A 189 20.88 -21.52 28.17
N ARG A 190 21.01 -20.61 27.20
CA ARG A 190 19.88 -20.21 26.34
C ARG A 190 19.56 -21.29 25.32
N ILE A 191 20.57 -21.95 24.76
CA ILE A 191 20.39 -23.07 23.83
C ILE A 191 19.67 -24.21 24.55
N GLU A 192 20.08 -24.53 25.77
CA GLU A 192 19.42 -25.54 26.61
C GLU A 192 17.96 -25.17 26.87
N SER A 193 17.69 -23.94 27.33
CA SER A 193 16.32 -23.44 27.52
C SER A 193 15.45 -23.45 26.25
N LEU A 194 16.04 -23.17 25.08
CA LEU A 194 15.32 -23.22 23.80
C LEU A 194 15.16 -24.65 23.27
N SER A 195 16.06 -25.56 23.65
CA SER A 195 16.00 -26.98 23.28
C SER A 195 14.94 -27.72 24.08
N GLU A 196 14.60 -27.23 25.26
CA GLU A 196 13.50 -27.75 26.05
C GLU A 196 12.16 -27.52 25.32
N PRO A 197 11.35 -28.57 25.13
CA PRO A 197 10.05 -28.41 24.51
C PRO A 197 9.17 -27.56 25.41
N ARG A 198 8.57 -26.49 24.84
CA ARG A 198 7.65 -25.59 25.55
C ARG A 198 6.52 -26.31 26.30
N PHE A 199 6.14 -27.51 25.84
CA PHE A 199 5.22 -28.39 26.52
C PHE A 199 5.73 -29.83 26.44
N ALA A 200 5.97 -30.46 27.60
CA ALA A 200 6.25 -31.88 27.68
C ALA A 200 5.03 -32.66 27.15
N ARG A 201 5.11 -33.13 25.90
CA ARG A 201 4.05 -33.93 25.30
C ARG A 201 4.06 -35.29 25.97
N LYS A 202 3.09 -35.58 26.84
CA LYS A 202 2.87 -36.90 27.47
C LYS A 202 2.87 -38.07 26.47
N LYS A 203 2.59 -37.80 25.19
CA LYS A 203 2.63 -38.78 24.09
C LYS A 203 4.04 -39.33 23.78
N PHE A 204 5.10 -38.66 24.20
CA PHE A 204 6.51 -39.04 23.95
C PHE A 204 7.29 -39.36 25.22
N ALA A 205 6.62 -39.39 26.39
CA ALA A 205 7.26 -39.67 27.69
C ALA A 205 7.39 -41.18 27.99
N GLY A 206 7.00 -42.06 27.07
CA GLY A 206 7.22 -43.51 27.19
C GLY A 206 8.47 -43.93 26.43
N GLN A 207 8.95 -45.16 26.68
CA GLN A 207 9.91 -45.81 25.80
C GLN A 207 9.41 -45.66 24.35
N GLU A 208 10.24 -45.09 23.49
CA GLU A 208 9.93 -45.00 22.07
C GLU A 208 9.59 -46.42 21.62
N LYS A 209 8.33 -46.62 21.22
CA LYS A 209 7.93 -47.90 20.63
C LYS A 209 8.91 -48.10 19.48
N PRO A 210 9.63 -49.23 19.41
CA PRO A 210 10.53 -49.48 18.30
C PRO A 210 9.69 -49.25 17.05
N GLY A 211 10.07 -48.22 16.28
CA GLY A 211 9.42 -47.95 15.02
C GLY A 211 9.41 -49.25 14.20
N PRO A 212 8.46 -49.43 13.27
CA PRO A 212 8.43 -50.63 12.44
C PRO A 212 9.83 -50.84 11.85
N ALA A 213 10.53 -51.85 12.37
CA ALA A 213 11.91 -52.09 11.99
C ALA A 213 11.91 -52.32 10.48
N ALA A 214 12.84 -51.65 9.78
CA ALA A 214 13.01 -51.91 8.36
C ALA A 214 13.18 -53.42 8.19
N LYS A 215 12.40 -54.02 7.27
CA LYS A 215 12.52 -55.45 6.99
C LYS A 215 14.01 -55.75 6.71
N PRO A 216 14.58 -56.86 7.19
CA PRO A 216 16.01 -57.15 7.01
C PRO A 216 16.43 -57.18 5.53
N ALA A 217 15.50 -57.50 4.62
CA ALA A 217 15.71 -57.40 3.18
C ALA A 217 15.90 -55.95 2.69
N ALA A 218 15.22 -54.97 3.28
CA ALA A 218 15.36 -53.55 2.94
C ALA A 218 16.72 -52.99 3.38
N LEU A 219 17.31 -53.52 4.46
CA LEU A 219 18.66 -53.15 4.92
C LEU A 219 19.76 -53.68 3.99
N LYS A 220 19.50 -54.77 3.27
CA LYS A 220 20.43 -55.40 2.31
C LYS A 220 20.20 -54.97 0.86
N ALA A 221 19.15 -54.20 0.59
CA ALA A 221 18.80 -53.81 -0.76
C ALA A 221 19.82 -52.81 -1.31
N LEU A 222 20.48 -53.18 -2.41
CA LEU A 222 21.34 -52.27 -3.15
C LEU A 222 20.50 -51.20 -3.85
N VAL A 223 21.03 -49.98 -3.88
CA VAL A 223 20.38 -48.84 -4.54
C VAL A 223 20.33 -49.10 -6.04
N THR A 224 19.17 -48.94 -6.66
CA THR A 224 19.04 -49.02 -8.12
C THR A 224 19.63 -47.78 -8.77
N ASP A 225 20.17 -47.91 -9.99
CA ASP A 225 20.80 -46.79 -10.73
C ASP A 225 19.88 -45.57 -10.87
N HIS A 226 18.57 -45.79 -11.01
CA HIS A 226 17.59 -44.72 -11.07
C HIS A 226 17.47 -43.96 -9.74
N VAL A 227 17.48 -44.67 -8.61
CA VAL A 227 17.45 -44.05 -7.28
C VAL A 227 18.78 -43.33 -7.00
N ALA A 228 19.90 -43.88 -7.46
CA ALA A 228 21.20 -43.19 -7.39
C ALA A 228 21.17 -41.86 -8.17
N LYS A 229 20.63 -41.86 -9.39
CA LYS A 229 20.44 -40.63 -10.20
C LYS A 229 19.49 -39.62 -9.56
N LEU A 230 18.43 -40.07 -8.90
CA LEU A 230 17.51 -39.18 -8.17
C LEU A 230 18.14 -38.59 -6.91
N ALA A 231 19.09 -39.31 -6.30
CA ALA A 231 19.83 -38.85 -5.13
C ALA A 231 20.92 -37.81 -5.49
N GLU A 232 21.32 -37.72 -6.76
CA GLU A 232 22.22 -36.65 -7.20
C GLU A 232 21.58 -35.28 -6.94
N PRO A 233 22.31 -34.33 -6.32
CA PRO A 233 21.78 -33.04 -6.01
C PRO A 233 21.40 -32.31 -7.29
N LEU A 234 20.10 -32.13 -7.53
CA LEU A 234 19.63 -31.31 -8.62
C LEU A 234 20.27 -29.93 -8.49
N GLN A 235 21.01 -29.50 -9.52
CA GLN A 235 21.47 -28.13 -9.64
C GLN A 235 20.23 -27.23 -9.73
N ARG A 236 19.69 -26.85 -8.57
CA ARG A 236 18.65 -25.83 -8.47
C ARG A 236 19.27 -24.61 -9.12
N ARG A 237 18.72 -24.17 -10.25
CA ARG A 237 19.05 -22.88 -10.86
C ARG A 237 19.13 -21.90 -9.71
N LYS A 238 20.35 -21.47 -9.36
CA LYS A 238 20.55 -20.47 -8.32
C LYS A 238 19.69 -19.31 -8.81
N ARG A 239 18.53 -19.08 -8.20
CA ARG A 239 17.85 -17.80 -8.33
C ARG A 239 18.90 -16.82 -7.87
N THR A 240 19.49 -16.12 -8.83
CA THR A 240 20.51 -15.11 -8.60
C THR A 240 19.97 -14.25 -7.45
N LYS A 241 20.65 -14.28 -6.31
CA LYS A 241 20.26 -13.50 -5.12
C LYS A 241 20.63 -12.04 -5.37
N GLY A 242 20.06 -11.46 -6.41
CA GLY A 242 20.29 -10.09 -6.84
C GLY A 242 19.05 -9.58 -7.55
N VAL A 243 18.81 -8.27 -7.48
CA VAL A 243 17.82 -7.60 -8.32
C VAL A 243 18.17 -7.96 -9.76
N PRO A 244 17.25 -8.53 -10.56
CA PRO A 244 17.54 -8.75 -11.97
C PRO A 244 17.93 -7.39 -12.55
N ALA A 245 19.16 -7.29 -13.04
CA ALA A 245 19.56 -6.15 -13.85
C ALA A 245 18.70 -6.25 -15.11
N GLU A 246 17.58 -5.53 -15.13
CA GLU A 246 16.75 -5.40 -16.31
C GLU A 246 17.64 -4.69 -17.34
N ASP A 247 17.97 -5.37 -18.43
CA ASP A 247 18.63 -4.75 -19.57
C ASP A 247 17.68 -3.70 -20.13
N THR A 248 17.90 -2.44 -19.74
CA THR A 248 17.14 -1.28 -20.21
C THR A 248 17.57 -0.85 -21.62
N ARG A 249 18.53 -1.56 -22.22
CA ARG A 249 18.97 -1.33 -23.59
C ARG A 249 17.84 -1.69 -24.53
N LEU A 250 17.34 -0.68 -25.23
CA LEU A 250 16.40 -0.88 -26.32
C LEU A 250 17.10 -1.69 -27.43
N PRO A 251 16.43 -2.70 -28.02
CA PRO A 251 17.01 -3.46 -29.11
C PRO A 251 17.26 -2.53 -30.31
N GLU A 252 18.33 -2.78 -31.07
CA GLU A 252 18.73 -1.91 -32.19
C GLU A 252 17.62 -1.71 -33.23
N ASN A 253 16.76 -2.73 -33.42
CA ASN A 253 15.63 -2.67 -34.34
C ASN A 253 14.62 -1.58 -33.96
N VAL A 254 14.48 -1.28 -32.67
CA VAL A 254 13.61 -0.20 -32.19
C VAL A 254 14.24 1.16 -32.42
N LEU A 255 15.57 1.27 -32.27
CA LEU A 255 16.32 2.50 -32.54
C LEU A 255 16.36 2.85 -34.04
N LYS A 256 16.42 1.82 -34.90
CA LYS A 256 16.45 1.97 -36.37
C LYS A 256 15.05 2.04 -37.00
N ALA A 257 13.97 1.91 -36.22
CA ALA A 257 12.61 1.91 -36.75
C ALA A 257 12.21 3.31 -37.23
N VAL A 258 11.88 3.43 -38.52
CA VAL A 258 11.33 4.64 -39.13
C VAL A 258 9.81 4.55 -39.12
N ALA A 259 9.13 5.64 -38.73
CA ALA A 259 7.68 5.69 -38.75
C ALA A 259 7.15 5.54 -40.19
N SER A 260 6.06 4.78 -40.37
CA SER A 260 5.41 4.69 -41.68
C SER A 260 4.87 6.04 -42.12
N SER A 261 4.74 6.26 -43.44
CA SER A 261 4.21 7.50 -44.02
C SER A 261 2.88 7.92 -43.37
N ARG A 262 1.99 6.95 -43.16
CA ARG A 262 0.70 7.17 -42.52
C ARG A 262 0.81 7.65 -41.07
N VAL A 263 1.75 7.11 -40.30
CA VAL A 263 1.98 7.53 -38.91
C VAL A 263 2.57 8.93 -38.88
N ALA A 264 3.46 9.26 -39.82
CA ALA A 264 3.99 10.62 -39.96
C ALA A 264 2.88 11.63 -40.29
N GLU A 265 1.98 11.31 -41.23
CA GLU A 265 0.81 12.15 -41.55
C GLU A 265 -0.11 12.38 -40.33
N LEU A 266 -0.37 11.33 -39.55
CA LEU A 266 -1.23 11.42 -38.37
C LEU A 266 -0.57 12.16 -37.21
N ALA A 267 0.76 12.15 -37.14
CA ALA A 267 1.52 12.89 -36.15
C ALA A 267 1.51 14.40 -36.41
N VAL A 268 1.28 14.83 -37.66
CA VAL A 268 1.06 16.25 -37.98
C VAL A 268 -0.26 16.70 -37.35
N ALA A 269 -0.19 17.67 -36.45
CA ALA A 269 -1.36 18.25 -35.82
C ALA A 269 -2.34 18.77 -36.89
N LYS A 270 -3.62 18.40 -36.79
CA LYS A 270 -4.66 18.91 -37.67
C LYS A 270 -4.78 20.43 -37.47
N SER A 271 -4.38 21.19 -38.49
CA SER A 271 -4.56 22.64 -38.51
C SER A 271 -6.02 22.96 -38.84
N TYR A 272 -6.77 23.42 -37.85
CA TYR A 272 -8.12 23.94 -38.05
C TYR A 272 -8.01 25.43 -38.40
N ARG A 273 -7.75 25.77 -39.67
CA ARG A 273 -7.68 27.19 -40.12
C ARG A 273 -9.03 27.90 -40.16
N ASN A 274 -10.15 27.16 -40.11
CA ASN A 274 -11.50 27.71 -40.20
C ASN A 274 -12.30 27.37 -38.94
N VAL A 275 -12.04 28.08 -37.84
CA VAL A 275 -12.88 28.03 -36.62
C VAL A 275 -14.24 28.73 -36.83
N ASN A 276 -14.42 29.43 -37.96
CA ASN A 276 -15.73 29.98 -38.36
C ASN A 276 -16.78 28.91 -38.72
N ASN A 277 -16.45 27.61 -38.68
CA ASN A 277 -17.37 26.49 -38.89
C ASN A 277 -18.10 26.02 -37.61
N GLU A 278 -17.97 26.72 -36.47
CA GLU A 278 -18.81 26.41 -35.29
C GLU A 278 -20.31 26.61 -35.57
N TYR A 279 -20.65 27.39 -36.59
CA TYR A 279 -22.00 27.45 -37.14
C TYR A 279 -22.00 26.84 -38.54
N ARG A 280 -22.33 25.55 -38.66
CA ARG A 280 -22.83 25.03 -39.94
C ARG A 280 -24.03 25.92 -40.32
N ASP A 281 -24.04 26.53 -41.50
CA ASP A 281 -25.14 27.41 -41.98
C ASP A 281 -26.54 26.77 -41.85
N LYS A 282 -26.60 25.43 -41.80
CA LYS A 282 -27.81 24.64 -41.53
C LYS A 282 -27.49 23.51 -40.54
N PRO A 283 -27.49 23.76 -39.22
CA PRO A 283 -27.07 22.76 -38.23
C PRO A 283 -28.00 21.53 -38.18
N PHE A 284 -29.22 21.66 -38.69
CA PHE A 284 -30.23 20.60 -38.74
C PHE A 284 -30.38 19.94 -40.11
N SER A 285 -29.60 20.34 -41.12
CA SER A 285 -29.67 19.69 -42.43
C SER A 285 -28.87 18.39 -42.40
N VAL A 286 -29.57 17.27 -42.54
CA VAL A 286 -28.96 15.96 -42.70
C VAL A 286 -28.27 15.90 -44.06
N GLU A 287 -27.05 15.36 -44.12
CA GLU A 287 -26.34 15.19 -45.38
C GLU A 287 -27.12 14.24 -46.30
N PRO A 288 -27.28 14.54 -47.60
CA PRO A 288 -28.11 13.74 -48.51
C PRO A 288 -27.64 12.29 -48.63
N ASN A 289 -26.35 12.03 -48.40
CA ASN A 289 -25.80 10.67 -48.37
C ASN A 289 -26.23 9.89 -47.13
N ALA A 290 -26.44 10.56 -45.99
CA ALA A 290 -26.95 9.92 -44.79
C ALA A 290 -28.41 9.48 -44.96
N LEU A 291 -29.22 10.24 -45.72
CA LEU A 291 -30.59 9.84 -46.09
C LEU A 291 -30.62 8.63 -47.04
N LYS A 292 -29.61 8.50 -47.91
CA LYS A 292 -29.48 7.38 -48.86
C LYS A 292 -28.76 6.16 -48.26
N ALA A 293 -28.19 6.28 -47.07
CA ALA A 293 -27.40 5.22 -46.46
C ALA A 293 -28.31 4.07 -46.05
N LYS A 294 -28.02 2.87 -46.57
CA LYS A 294 -28.70 1.64 -46.15
C LYS A 294 -28.00 1.07 -44.90
N PRO A 295 -28.75 0.56 -43.91
CA PRO A 295 -28.16 -0.11 -42.76
C PRO A 295 -27.37 -1.34 -43.21
N SER A 296 -26.27 -1.64 -42.53
CA SER A 296 -25.49 -2.85 -42.82
C SER A 296 -26.25 -4.11 -42.40
N ASP A 297 -25.98 -5.22 -43.06
CA ASP A 297 -26.65 -6.51 -42.81
C ASP A 297 -26.60 -6.93 -41.34
N ARG A 298 -25.49 -6.63 -40.65
CA ARG A 298 -25.32 -6.89 -39.22
C ARG A 298 -26.28 -6.07 -38.36
N ILE A 299 -26.55 -4.81 -38.70
CA ILE A 299 -27.51 -3.98 -37.98
C ILE A 299 -28.92 -4.52 -38.19
N LEU A 300 -29.25 -4.93 -39.42
CA LEU A 300 -30.51 -5.60 -39.74
C LEU A 300 -30.68 -6.91 -38.96
N GLU A 301 -29.61 -7.69 -38.78
CA GLU A 301 -29.63 -8.91 -37.99
C GLU A 301 -29.89 -8.64 -36.50
N LEU A 302 -29.20 -7.65 -35.92
CA LEU A 302 -29.35 -7.27 -34.51
C LEU A 302 -30.71 -6.65 -34.20
N ALA A 303 -31.32 -5.97 -35.18
CA ALA A 303 -32.66 -5.41 -35.06
C ALA A 303 -33.75 -6.49 -35.03
N LYS A 304 -33.47 -7.73 -35.47
CA LYS A 304 -34.43 -8.84 -35.35
C LYS A 304 -34.65 -9.17 -33.87
N PRO A 305 -35.89 -9.27 -33.40
CA PRO A 305 -36.18 -9.59 -32.01
C PRO A 305 -35.58 -10.95 -31.66
N LYS A 306 -34.90 -11.01 -30.52
CA LYS A 306 -34.36 -12.29 -30.01
C LYS A 306 -35.53 -13.20 -29.67
N LYS A 307 -35.59 -14.38 -30.29
CA LYS A 307 -36.59 -15.39 -29.95
C LYS A 307 -36.41 -15.80 -28.49
N VAL A 308 -37.32 -15.36 -27.63
CA VAL A 308 -37.40 -15.82 -26.25
C VAL A 308 -37.85 -17.28 -26.32
N LYS A 309 -37.02 -18.20 -25.84
CA LYS A 309 -37.41 -19.60 -25.70
C LYS A 309 -38.53 -19.67 -24.66
N LYS A 310 -39.71 -20.12 -25.07
CA LYS A 310 -40.80 -20.51 -24.16
C LYS A 310 -40.40 -21.78 -23.42
#